data_AF-A0A3D5BCS2-F1
#
_entry.id   AF-A0A3D5BCS2-F1
#
_cell.length_a   1.000
_cell.length_b   1.000
_cell.length_c   1.000
_cell.angle_alpha   90.00
_cell.angle_beta   90.00
_cell.angle_gamma   90.00
#
_symmetry.space_group_name_H-M   'P 1'
#
loop_
_entity.id
_entity.type
_entity.pdbx_description
1 polymer ?
#
loop_
_entity_poly.entity_id
_entity_poly.type
_entity_poly.pdbx_seq_one_letter_code
_entity_poly.pdbx_strand_id
1 'polypeptide(L)' 'MSLQNKLSIWVQNALITEDQKQKIFAFEKENNNGFAIKTAFIIAGLFIGLGICLIVASNWQFFPSWFKFLL' A
#
# COMPACT_ATOMS: atom_id res chain seq x y z
N MET A 1 -4.46 -3.94 -12.89
CA MET A 1 -3.72 -4.41 -14.09
C MET A 1 -2.23 -4.07 -13.90
N SER A 2 -1.31 -5.01 -14.14
CA SER A 2 0.13 -4.72 -13.99
C SER A 2 0.64 -3.79 -15.10
N LEU A 3 1.69 -3.02 -14.82
CA LEU A 3 2.34 -2.15 -15.81
C LEU A 3 2.77 -2.96 -17.05
N GLN A 4 3.31 -4.16 -16.83
CA GLN A 4 3.78 -5.04 -17.90
C GLN A 4 2.64 -5.47 -18.83
N ASN A 5 1.46 -5.81 -18.28
CA ASN A 5 0.29 -6.12 -19.10
C ASN A 5 -0.19 -4.89 -19.87
N LYS A 6 -0.16 -3.70 -19.25
CA LYS A 6 -0.59 -2.45 -19.89
C LYS A 6 0.29 -2.12 -21.10
N LEU A 7 1.61 -2.21 -20.93
CA LEU A 7 2.56 -1.97 -22.02
C LEU A 7 2.45 -3.02 -23.13
N SER A 8 2.18 -4.28 -22.80
CA SER A 8 1.93 -5.33 -23.81
C SER A 8 0.70 -5.02 -24.66
N ILE A 9 -0.39 -4.53 -24.06
CA ILE A 9 -1.57 -4.07 -24.83
C ILE A 9 -1.20 -2.89 -25.73
N TRP A 10 -0.38 -1.95 -25.27
CA TRP A 10 0.04 -0.81 -26.07
C TRP A 10 0.89 -1.21 -27.28
N VAL A 11 1.79 -2.20 -27.13
CA VAL A 11 2.51 -2.76 -28.28
C VAL A 11 1.57 -3.46 -29.25
N GLN A 12 0.63 -4.28 -28.74
CA GLN A 12 -0.35 -4.97 -29.59
C GLN A 12 -1.21 -4.01 -30.43
N ASN A 13 -1.49 -2.82 -29.89
CA ASN A 13 -2.22 -1.76 -30.58
C ASN A 13 -1.31 -0.80 -31.38
N ALA A 14 -0.03 -1.14 -31.54
CA ALA A 14 0.97 -0.34 -32.25
C ALA A 14 1.13 1.11 -31.72
N LEU A 15 0.75 1.37 -30.46
CA LEU A 15 0.93 2.67 -29.82
C LEU A 15 2.40 2.93 -29.47
N ILE A 16 3.15 1.87 -29.19
CA ILE A 16 4.58 1.90 -28.89
C ILE A 16 5.27 0.67 -29.49
N THR A 17 6.59 0.74 -29.65
CA THR A 17 7.42 -0.42 -30.05
C THR A 17 7.81 -1.28 -28.85
N GLU A 18 8.29 -2.51 -29.10
CA GLU A 18 8.85 -3.36 -28.04
C GLU A 18 10.07 -2.72 -27.36
N ASP A 19 10.91 -1.98 -28.10
CA ASP A 19 12.04 -1.24 -27.52
C ASP A 19 11.56 -0.12 -26.57
N GLN A 20 10.53 0.63 -26.98
CA GLN A 20 9.92 1.66 -26.12
C GLN A 20 9.29 1.04 -24.87
N LYS A 21 8.64 -0.11 -24.98
CA LYS A 21 8.10 -0.85 -23.83
C LYS A 21 9.20 -1.19 -22.82
N GLN A 22 10.37 -1.66 -23.26
CA GLN A 22 11.48 -1.97 -22.36
C GLN A 22 12.00 -0.72 -21.64
N LYS A 23 12.19 0.38 -22.38
CA LYS A 23 12.66 1.67 -21.82
C LYS A 23 11.68 2.25 -20.81
N ILE A 24 10.38 2.27 -21.14
CA ILE A 24 9.32 2.76 -20.24
C ILE A 24 9.24 1.88 -18.99
N PHE A 25 9.32 0.56 -19.15
CA PHE A 25 9.28 -0.36 -18.02
C PHE A 25 10.46 -0.16 -17.07
N ALA A 26 11.67 0.02 -17.61
CA ALA A 26 12.87 0.30 -16.81
C ALA A 26 12.74 1.62 -16.04
N PHE A 27 12.33 2.69 -16.73
CA PHE A 27 12.11 4.01 -16.12
C PHE A 27 11.07 3.97 -15.00
N GLU A 28 9.91 3.37 -15.25
CA GLU A 28 8.85 3.24 -14.23
C GLU A 28 9.28 2.36 -13.06
N LYS A 29 10.05 1.29 -13.31
CA LYS A 29 10.57 0.44 -12.24
C LYS A 29 11.53 1.20 -11.32
N GLU A 30 12.38 2.07 -11.89
CA GLU A 30 13.31 2.91 -11.14
C GLU A 30 12.60 4.06 -10.42
N ASN A 31 11.53 4.59 -11.02
CA ASN A 31 10.81 5.75 -10.50
C ASN A 31 9.59 5.40 -9.63
N ASN A 32 9.30 4.11 -9.40
CA ASN A 32 8.22 3.64 -8.51
C ASN A 32 8.54 3.81 -7.01
N ASN A 33 9.14 4.95 -6.64
CA ASN A 33 9.45 5.34 -5.27
C ASN A 33 8.19 5.56 -4.41
N GLY A 34 7.04 5.85 -5.04
CA GLY A 34 5.80 6.14 -4.33
C GLY A 34 5.16 4.92 -3.66
N PHE A 35 5.35 3.71 -4.20
CA PHE A 35 4.69 2.51 -3.66
C PHE A 35 5.24 2.08 -2.30
N ALA A 36 6.57 2.13 -2.13
CA ALA A 36 7.21 1.78 -0.87
C ALA A 36 6.79 2.73 0.26
N ILE A 37 6.76 4.05 -0.02
CA ILE A 37 6.34 5.06 0.95
C ILE A 37 4.86 4.90 1.32
N LYS A 38 3.98 4.71 0.33
CA LYS A 38 2.55 4.45 0.59
C LYS A 38 2.33 3.19 1.43
N THR A 39 3.06 2.13 1.13
CA THR A 39 2.99 0.87 1.90
C THR A 39 3.49 1.07 3.32
N ALA A 40 4.57 1.84 3.52
CA ALA A 40 5.08 2.17 4.85
C ALA A 40 4.05 2.93 5.69
N PHE A 41 3.33 3.90 5.12
CA PHE A 41 2.27 4.61 5.84
C PHE A 41 1.11 3.68 6.26
N ILE A 42 0.70 2.74 5.39
CA ILE A 42 -0.34 1.76 5.73
C ILE A 42 0.12 0.87 6.88
N ILE A 43 1.34 0.35 6.81
CA ILE A 43 1.92 -0.48 7.86
C ILE A 43 2.02 0.29 9.18
N ALA A 44 2.48 1.54 9.14
CA ALA A 44 2.53 2.40 10.32
C ALA A 44 1.14 2.59 10.95
N GLY A 45 0.12 2.87 10.13
CA GLY A 45 -1.27 2.99 10.60
C GLY A 45 -1.78 1.70 11.27
N LEU A 46 -1.48 0.54 10.69
CA LEU A 46 -1.84 -0.77 11.27
C LEU A 46 -1.18 -0.99 12.64
N PHE A 47 0.12 -0.71 12.75
CA PHE A 47 0.85 -0.86 14.02
C PHE A 47 0.37 0.13 15.08
N ILE A 48 0.04 1.37 14.70
CA ILE A 48 -0.55 2.35 15.62
C ILE A 48 -1.90 1.84 16.14
N GLY A 49 -2.78 1.39 15.24
CA GLY A 49 -4.08 0.82 15.62
C GLY A 49 -3.95 -0.38 16.56
N LEU A 50 -3.08 -1.33 16.22
CA LEU A 50 -2.78 -2.49 17.07
C LEU A 50 -2.22 -2.07 18.43
N GLY A 51 -1.31 -1.10 18.47
CA GLY A 51 -0.76 -0.56 19.70
C GLY A 51 -1.83 0.02 20.62
N ILE A 52 -2.78 0.78 20.07
CA ILE A 52 -3.91 1.33 20.82
C ILE A 52 -4.77 0.19 21.39
N CYS A 53 -5.12 -0.81 20.58
CA CYS A 53 -5.90 -1.96 21.06
C CYS A 53 -5.18 -2.71 22.19
N LEU A 54 -3.86 -2.89 22.09
CA LEU A 54 -3.05 -3.55 23.13
C LEU A 54 -3.00 -2.73 24.43
N ILE A 55 -2.87 -1.41 24.34
CA ILE A 55 -2.93 -0.53 25.52
C ILE A 55 -4.31 -0.63 26.18
N VAL A 56 -5.39 -0.60 25.39
CA VAL A 56 -6.75 -0.75 25.91
C VAL A 56 -6.94 -2.10 26.60
N ALA A 57 -6.52 -3.18 25.95
CA ALA A 57 -6.63 -4.54 26.48
C ALA A 57 -5.81 -4.73 27.77
N SER A 58 -4.56 -4.28 27.79
CA SER A 58 -3.69 -4.41 28.99
C SER A 58 -4.19 -3.60 30.18
N ASN A 59 -4.89 -2.49 29.93
CA ASN A 59 -5.43 -1.62 30.97
C ASN A 59 -6.93 -1.79 31.17
N TRP A 60 -7.55 -2.86 30.65
CA TRP A 60 -9.01 -3.04 30.62
C TRP A 60 -9.66 -2.88 32.00
N GLN A 61 -9.00 -3.32 33.07
CA GLN A 61 -9.50 -3.16 34.44
C GLN A 61 -9.70 -1.69 34.86
N PHE A 62 -8.92 -0.76 34.33
CA PHE A 62 -8.97 0.67 34.65
C PHE A 62 -9.94 1.46 33.78
N PHE A 63 -10.45 0.86 32.70
CA PHE A 63 -11.42 1.54 31.84
C PHE A 63 -12.83 1.55 32.46
N PRO A 64 -13.55 2.69 32.41
CA PRO A 64 -14.92 2.81 32.90
C PRO A 64 -15.88 1.84 32.19
N SER A 65 -16.92 1.36 32.89
CA SER A 65 -17.88 0.41 32.33
C SER A 65 -18.57 0.90 31.05
N TRP A 66 -18.87 2.19 30.94
CA TRP A 66 -19.50 2.76 29.74
C TRP A 66 -18.60 2.67 28.49
N PHE A 67 -17.28 2.77 28.66
CA PHE A 67 -16.31 2.61 27.57
C PHE A 67 -16.26 1.17 27.09
N LYS A 68 -16.41 0.20 28.01
CA LYS A 68 -16.46 -1.24 27.71
C LYS A 68 -17.72 -1.67 26.97
N PHE A 69 -18.83 -0.95 27.12
CA PHE A 69 -20.08 -1.21 26.39
C PHE A 69 -20.08 -0.63 24.97
N LEU A 70 -19.20 0.34 24.67
CA LEU A 70 -19.10 1.01 23.37
C LEU A 70 -18.06 0.39 22.42
N LEU A 71 -17.14 -0.40 22.95
CA LEU A 71 -16.04 -1.05 22.22
C LEU A 71 -16.40 -2.51 21.93
#